data_AF-A0AAV4I7R7-F1
#
_entry.id   AF-A0AAV4I7R7-F1
#
_cell.length_a   1.000
_cell.length_b   1.000
_cell.length_c   1.000
_cell.angle_alpha   90.00
_cell.angle_beta   90.00
_cell.angle_gamma   90.00
#
_symmetry.space_group_name_H-M   'P 1'
#
loop_
_entity.id
_entity.type
_entity.pdbx_description
1 polymer ?
#
loop_
_entity_poly.entity_id
_entity_poly.type
_entity_poly.pdbx_seq_one_letter_code
_entity_poly.pdbx_strand_id
1 'polypeptide(L)'
;MKYAYITARLNNSFVESSGHLIKNMIASCEFNGYQCSPLNFTFFHNHKYGNCYTFNSYFSDNPKLITRFQGPGYGLKMELFLNQKEYVANLATEAGIRVLVHRRGSMPFPEDTGMTIMPGRSTSVGIKQLKFSRLPPPHGVCSNRGKITDFYNKYVGSSYSKLSCLKDFLGQKLSKTNSLYTDRDIDDHFTKIQIFYEDLIYTYIDQQEAYESMNLISDLGGQLGLWLGLSAITIGELCSLLFSVGRSLPNTWFGGSKTSPVIHSRKIALTDVMPISKIEPASLEDMYDDLCPEQAKYIPPDIIKTKSDLYNIKGSDI
;
A
#
# COMPACT_ATOMS: atom_id res chain seq x y z
N MET A 1 23.20 -10.41 -6.13
CA MET A 1 22.92 -11.36 -5.01
C MET A 1 24.06 -11.54 -4.03
N LYS A 2 25.31 -11.89 -4.43
CA LYS A 2 26.44 -12.01 -3.47
C LYS A 2 26.61 -10.76 -2.57
N TYR A 3 26.47 -9.57 -3.14
CA TYR A 3 26.54 -8.28 -2.43
C TYR A 3 25.59 -8.18 -1.23
N ALA A 4 24.27 -8.34 -1.45
CA ALA A 4 23.24 -8.23 -0.41
C ALA A 4 23.50 -9.15 0.80
N TYR A 5 23.97 -10.38 0.56
CA TYR A 5 24.30 -11.34 1.62
C TYR A 5 25.54 -10.92 2.42
N ILE A 6 26.53 -10.29 1.76
CA ILE A 6 27.74 -9.78 2.40
C ILE A 6 27.39 -8.52 3.22
N THR A 7 26.69 -7.54 2.64
CA THR A 7 26.35 -6.29 3.33
C THR A 7 25.44 -6.51 4.53
N ALA A 8 24.51 -7.47 4.46
CA ALA A 8 23.65 -7.86 5.59
C ALA A 8 24.41 -8.42 6.81
N ARG A 9 25.70 -8.77 6.68
CA ARG A 9 26.57 -9.24 7.77
C ARG A 9 27.57 -8.18 8.25
N LEU A 10 27.64 -7.03 7.59
CA LEU A 10 28.57 -5.95 7.90
C LEU A 10 27.88 -4.87 8.74
N ASN A 11 28.67 -4.06 9.46
CA ASN A 11 28.14 -2.91 10.20
C ASN A 11 27.67 -1.82 9.23
N ASN A 12 26.48 -1.25 9.46
CA ASN A 12 25.87 -0.21 8.63
C ASN A 12 26.82 0.95 8.32
N SER A 13 27.56 1.45 9.31
CA SER A 13 28.51 2.56 9.12
C SER A 13 29.67 2.20 8.18
N PHE A 14 30.11 0.94 8.16
CA PHE A 14 31.14 0.46 7.24
C PHE A 14 30.58 0.28 5.82
N VAL A 15 29.34 -0.20 5.70
CA VAL A 15 28.64 -0.31 4.41
C VAL A 15 28.44 1.08 3.79
N GLU A 16 28.02 2.07 4.59
CA GLU A 16 27.87 3.46 4.17
C GLU A 16 29.21 4.06 3.72
N SER A 17 30.29 3.92 4.51
CA SER A 17 31.61 4.46 4.16
C SER A 17 32.28 3.79 2.96
N SER A 18 31.88 2.56 2.63
CA SER A 18 32.41 1.80 1.49
C SER A 18 31.68 2.06 0.17
N GLY A 19 30.53 2.73 0.20
CA GLY A 19 29.80 3.15 -1.00
C GLY A 19 30.09 4.59 -1.39
N HIS A 20 29.59 5.01 -2.56
CA HIS A 20 29.72 6.42 -2.96
C HIS A 20 29.03 7.35 -1.94
N LEU A 21 29.74 8.41 -1.55
CA LEU A 21 29.25 9.41 -0.62
C LEU A 21 28.62 10.59 -1.39
N ILE A 22 27.43 11.02 -1.00
CA ILE A 22 26.68 12.11 -1.68
C ILE A 22 27.51 13.39 -1.88
N LYS A 23 28.35 13.75 -0.90
CA LYS A 23 29.26 14.91 -0.96
C LYS A 23 30.33 14.84 -2.08
N ASN A 24 30.67 13.63 -2.54
CA ASN A 24 31.60 13.41 -3.64
C ASN A 24 30.86 13.21 -4.98
N MET A 25 29.59 12.83 -4.94
CA MET A 25 28.74 12.65 -6.12
C MET A 25 28.16 13.97 -6.62
N ILE A 26 27.80 14.92 -5.76
CA ILE A 26 27.24 16.22 -6.18
C ILE A 26 28.38 17.12 -6.66
N ALA A 27 28.39 17.44 -7.96
CA ALA A 27 29.21 18.50 -8.53
C ALA A 27 28.49 19.86 -8.48
N SER A 28 27.17 19.87 -8.69
CA SER A 28 26.31 21.05 -8.56
C SER A 28 24.90 20.65 -8.13
N CYS A 29 24.24 21.46 -7.31
CA CYS A 29 22.89 21.24 -6.80
C CYS A 29 22.15 22.58 -6.74
N GLU A 30 21.02 22.68 -7.42
CA GLU A 30 20.15 23.86 -7.44
C GLU A 30 18.68 23.41 -7.29
N PHE A 31 17.95 24.04 -6.37
CA PHE A 31 16.52 23.84 -6.19
C PHE A 31 15.81 25.20 -6.07
N ASN A 32 14.82 25.44 -6.93
CA ASN A 32 14.06 26.69 -6.95
C ASN A 32 14.96 27.97 -7.02
N GLY A 33 16.04 27.91 -7.81
CA GLY A 33 17.03 28.97 -7.95
C GLY A 33 18.07 29.11 -6.82
N TYR A 34 17.99 28.29 -5.76
CA TYR A 34 18.92 28.33 -4.63
C TYR A 34 19.86 27.12 -4.64
N GLN A 35 21.12 27.32 -4.24
CA GLN A 35 22.08 26.22 -4.10
C GLN A 35 21.65 25.28 -2.96
N CYS A 36 21.62 23.96 -3.22
CA CYS A 36 21.34 22.95 -2.21
C CYS A 36 22.61 22.27 -1.68
N SER A 37 22.56 21.85 -0.41
CA SER A 37 23.66 21.21 0.30
C SER A 37 23.49 19.69 0.31
N PRO A 38 24.60 18.89 0.36
CA PRO A 38 24.53 17.47 0.66
C PRO A 38 23.73 17.14 1.94
N LEU A 39 23.63 18.08 2.89
CA LEU A 39 22.81 17.95 4.12
C LEU A 39 21.29 17.92 3.86
N ASN A 40 20.82 18.26 2.66
CA ASN A 40 19.40 18.18 2.28
C ASN A 40 18.97 16.78 1.79
N PHE A 41 19.90 15.80 1.82
CA PHE A 41 19.68 14.43 1.37
C PHE A 41 19.74 13.46 2.55
N THR A 42 18.74 12.60 2.70
CA THR A 42 18.79 11.49 3.67
C THR A 42 19.36 10.23 3.03
N PHE A 43 20.33 9.61 3.68
CA PHE A 43 20.88 8.31 3.31
C PHE A 43 19.85 7.18 3.53
N PHE A 44 19.82 6.22 2.60
CA PHE A 44 19.32 4.88 2.86
C PHE A 44 20.16 3.86 2.08
N HIS A 45 20.36 2.67 2.66
CA HIS A 45 21.07 1.60 1.97
C HIS A 45 20.08 0.72 1.19
N ASN A 46 20.42 0.41 -0.06
CA ASN A 46 19.67 -0.49 -0.92
C ASN A 46 20.49 -1.75 -1.22
N HIS A 47 19.87 -2.92 -1.00
CA HIS A 47 20.51 -4.23 -1.17
C HIS A 47 20.97 -4.58 -2.59
N LYS A 48 20.48 -3.89 -3.64
CA LYS A 48 20.87 -4.09 -5.04
C LYS A 48 21.84 -3.01 -5.52
N TYR A 49 21.60 -1.75 -5.18
CA TYR A 49 22.33 -0.58 -5.72
C TYR A 49 23.27 0.12 -4.73
N GLY A 50 23.32 -0.32 -3.47
CA GLY A 50 24.19 0.27 -2.45
C GLY A 50 23.65 1.59 -1.88
N ASN A 51 24.51 2.60 -1.74
CA ASN A 51 24.16 3.87 -1.12
C ASN A 51 23.16 4.67 -1.98
N CYS A 52 22.01 4.99 -1.40
CA CYS A 52 20.97 5.80 -2.03
C CYS A 52 20.69 7.06 -1.20
N TYR A 53 20.27 8.14 -1.87
CA TYR A 53 20.11 9.46 -1.25
C TYR A 53 18.78 10.09 -1.67
N THR A 54 17.97 10.51 -0.70
CA THR A 54 16.64 11.08 -0.94
C THR A 54 16.61 12.57 -0.62
N PHE A 55 16.40 13.39 -1.64
CA PHE A 55 16.17 14.84 -1.49
C PHE A 55 14.78 15.13 -0.89
N ASN A 56 14.65 16.16 -0.04
CA ASN A 56 13.37 16.61 0.54
C ASN A 56 12.58 15.48 1.26
N SER A 57 13.32 14.58 1.92
CA SER A 57 12.78 13.41 2.62
C SER A 57 11.78 13.77 3.72
N TYR A 58 10.94 12.81 4.11
CA TYR A 58 10.08 12.93 5.29
C TYR A 58 10.88 12.73 6.59
N PHE A 59 11.88 11.85 6.54
CA PHE A 59 12.70 11.43 7.68
C PHE A 59 13.86 12.39 7.96
N SER A 60 13.77 13.63 7.49
CA SER A 60 14.73 14.69 7.74
C SER A 60 14.05 15.77 8.58
N ASP A 61 14.76 16.30 9.57
CA ASP A 61 14.31 17.45 10.37
C ASP A 61 14.19 18.74 9.54
N ASN A 62 14.73 18.74 8.31
CA ASN A 62 14.58 19.84 7.37
C ASN A 62 13.10 20.11 7.02
N PRO A 63 12.70 21.40 6.92
CA PRO A 63 11.34 21.76 6.50
C PRO A 63 11.06 21.27 5.08
N LYS A 64 9.79 20.93 4.81
CA LYS A 64 9.33 20.47 3.49
C LYS A 64 9.58 21.55 2.43
N LEU A 65 10.43 21.25 1.46
CA LEU A 65 10.67 22.10 0.30
C LEU A 65 9.49 22.01 -0.69
N ILE A 66 9.13 23.13 -1.30
CA ILE A 66 8.01 23.27 -2.24
C ILE A 66 8.38 24.18 -3.42
N THR A 67 7.81 23.91 -4.59
CA THR A 67 7.95 24.71 -5.81
C THR A 67 6.62 25.41 -6.11
N ARG A 68 6.64 26.71 -6.46
CA ARG A 68 5.43 27.50 -6.79
C ARG A 68 5.26 27.77 -8.29
N PHE A 69 6.29 27.55 -9.08
CA PHE A 69 6.33 27.83 -10.51
C PHE A 69 6.81 26.59 -11.28
N GLN A 70 6.40 26.46 -12.54
CA GLN A 70 6.77 25.37 -13.44
C GLN A 70 8.07 25.67 -14.21
N GLY A 71 8.67 24.62 -14.76
CA GLY A 71 9.88 24.71 -15.59
C GLY A 71 11.20 24.43 -14.86
N PRO A 72 12.30 24.22 -15.62
CA PRO A 72 13.52 23.61 -15.11
C PRO A 72 14.33 24.45 -14.13
N GLY A 73 14.18 25.79 -14.12
CA GLY A 73 14.83 26.66 -13.13
C GLY A 73 14.19 26.63 -11.74
N TYR A 74 12.89 26.27 -11.66
CA TYR A 74 12.16 26.18 -10.39
C TYR A 74 12.13 24.75 -9.81
N GLY A 75 12.57 23.75 -10.59
CA GLY A 75 12.64 22.34 -10.20
C GLY A 75 13.91 21.98 -9.42
N LEU A 76 14.27 20.69 -9.45
CA LEU A 76 15.54 20.17 -8.93
C LEU A 76 16.50 19.93 -10.11
N LYS A 77 17.62 20.63 -10.09
CA LYS A 77 18.69 20.55 -11.08
C LYS A 77 19.97 20.10 -10.39
N MET A 78 20.56 19.01 -10.85
CA MET A 78 21.78 18.44 -10.28
C MET A 78 22.76 18.07 -11.38
N GLU A 79 24.04 18.24 -11.09
CA GLU A 79 25.13 17.69 -11.90
C GLU A 79 25.92 16.73 -11.02
N LEU A 80 26.06 15.50 -11.49
CA LEU A 80 26.51 14.37 -10.68
C LEU A 80 27.75 13.71 -11.28
N PHE A 81 28.75 13.49 -10.43
CA PHE A 81 29.97 12.77 -10.74
C PHE A 81 29.84 11.32 -10.25
N LEU A 82 29.77 10.38 -11.19
CA LEU A 82 29.49 8.96 -10.90
C LEU A 82 30.75 8.08 -10.82
N ASN A 83 31.95 8.67 -10.91
CA ASN A 83 33.27 8.03 -10.77
C ASN A 83 33.39 6.56 -11.24
N GLN A 84 33.13 6.28 -12.52
CA GLN A 84 33.10 4.93 -13.09
C GLN A 84 34.36 4.09 -12.87
N LYS A 85 35.51 4.71 -12.57
CA LYS A 85 36.76 4.00 -12.25
C LYS A 85 36.70 3.21 -10.94
N GLU A 86 35.76 3.55 -10.05
CA GLU A 86 35.51 2.86 -8.78
C GLU A 86 34.46 1.74 -8.90
N TYR A 87 33.92 1.49 -10.11
CA TYR A 87 32.87 0.48 -10.27
C TYR A 87 33.39 -0.94 -10.04
N VAL A 88 32.67 -1.68 -9.22
CA VAL A 88 32.95 -3.08 -8.93
C VAL A 88 32.48 -3.94 -10.11
N ALA A 89 33.44 -4.46 -10.87
CA ALA A 89 33.21 -5.36 -11.99
C ALA A 89 32.33 -6.56 -11.58
N ASN A 90 31.40 -6.95 -12.44
CA ASN A 90 30.39 -8.00 -12.21
C ASN A 90 29.36 -7.70 -11.09
N LEU A 91 29.29 -6.46 -10.59
CA LEU A 91 28.24 -6.00 -9.68
C LEU A 91 27.48 -4.78 -10.23
N ALA A 92 28.21 -3.80 -10.78
CA ALA A 92 27.63 -2.68 -11.52
C ALA A 92 27.62 -2.99 -13.02
N THR A 93 26.58 -3.68 -13.50
CA THR A 93 26.38 -3.97 -14.94
C THR A 93 25.89 -2.74 -15.70
N GLU A 94 24.98 -1.96 -15.11
CA GLU A 94 24.51 -0.69 -15.65
C GLU A 94 25.42 0.47 -15.20
N ALA A 95 26.07 1.16 -16.13
CA ALA A 95 26.73 2.43 -15.81
C ALA A 95 25.71 3.59 -15.83
N GLY A 96 25.41 4.13 -14.64
CA GLY A 96 24.44 5.22 -14.48
C GLY A 96 24.05 5.50 -13.04
N ILE A 97 23.00 6.32 -12.88
CA ILE A 97 22.31 6.57 -11.61
C ILE A 97 20.81 6.26 -11.78
N ARG A 98 20.21 5.59 -10.80
CA ARG A 98 18.78 5.27 -10.85
C ARG A 98 17.94 6.39 -10.23
N VAL A 99 17.34 7.17 -11.13
CA VAL A 99 16.28 8.16 -10.89
C VAL A 99 15.03 7.53 -10.24
N LEU A 100 14.49 7.96 -9.10
CA LEU A 100 13.08 7.66 -8.80
C LEU A 100 12.38 8.86 -8.15
N VAL A 101 11.12 9.08 -8.53
CA VAL A 101 10.26 10.13 -7.96
C VAL A 101 9.13 9.44 -7.21
N HIS A 102 9.04 9.69 -5.91
CA HIS A 102 8.05 9.07 -5.03
C HIS A 102 7.44 10.10 -4.07
N ARG A 103 6.32 9.75 -3.44
CA ARG A 103 5.63 10.63 -2.49
C ARG A 103 6.47 10.77 -1.21
N ARG A 104 6.68 11.99 -0.71
CA ARG A 104 7.32 12.27 0.59
C ARG A 104 6.71 11.37 1.68
N GLY A 105 7.54 10.54 2.30
CA GLY A 105 7.16 9.59 3.36
C GLY A 105 6.85 8.16 2.90
N SER A 106 6.70 7.89 1.61
CA SER A 106 6.60 6.51 1.08
C SER A 106 7.97 5.85 0.95
N MET A 107 8.05 4.52 1.10
CA MET A 107 9.29 3.76 0.90
C MET A 107 9.71 3.78 -0.59
N PRO A 108 10.95 4.17 -0.92
CA PRO A 108 11.47 4.11 -2.29
C PRO A 108 11.94 2.69 -2.67
N PHE A 109 11.51 2.20 -3.84
CA PHE A 109 11.91 0.91 -4.41
C PHE A 109 12.56 1.12 -5.80
N PRO A 110 13.87 1.40 -5.87
CA PRO A 110 14.59 1.68 -7.12
C PRO A 110 14.64 0.50 -8.11
N GLU A 111 14.33 -0.72 -7.65
CA GLU A 111 14.24 -1.92 -8.47
C GLU A 111 13.00 -1.93 -9.36
N ASP A 112 11.86 -1.47 -8.85
CA ASP A 112 10.56 -1.61 -9.52
C ASP A 112 10.08 -0.30 -10.18
N THR A 113 10.49 0.85 -9.63
CA THR A 113 9.98 2.19 -10.06
C THR A 113 11.08 3.16 -10.48
N GLY A 114 12.35 2.72 -10.47
CA GLY A 114 13.49 3.55 -10.82
C GLY A 114 13.76 3.60 -12.33
N MET A 115 13.83 4.81 -12.88
CA MET A 115 14.34 5.08 -14.23
C MET A 115 15.87 5.13 -14.21
N THR A 116 16.54 4.36 -15.07
CA THR A 116 18.00 4.50 -15.21
C THR A 116 18.30 5.76 -16.01
N ILE A 117 19.06 6.66 -15.39
CA ILE A 117 19.59 7.88 -16.00
C ILE A 117 21.08 7.73 -15.93
N MET A 118 21.74 7.68 -17.06
CA MET A 118 23.12 7.22 -17.07
C MET A 118 24.06 8.44 -17.01
N PRO A 119 25.40 8.37 -17.21
CA PRO A 119 26.27 9.56 -17.10
C PRO A 119 26.31 10.43 -18.40
N GLY A 120 26.93 11.61 -18.38
CA GLY A 120 27.52 12.25 -19.57
C GLY A 120 26.63 12.86 -20.67
N ARG A 121 25.31 12.95 -20.51
CA ARG A 121 24.38 13.61 -21.48
C ARG A 121 23.61 14.74 -20.82
N SER A 122 22.39 15.09 -21.26
CA SER A 122 21.45 16.00 -20.57
C SER A 122 19.99 15.60 -20.82
N THR A 123 19.38 14.86 -19.88
CA THR A 123 17.94 14.56 -19.82
C THR A 123 17.23 15.63 -18.98
N SER A 124 15.99 15.93 -19.36
CA SER A 124 15.06 16.68 -18.53
C SER A 124 13.76 15.87 -18.41
N VAL A 125 13.30 15.68 -17.18
CA VAL A 125 12.18 14.82 -16.78
C VAL A 125 11.05 15.72 -16.28
N GLY A 126 10.04 15.91 -17.13
CA GLY A 126 8.77 16.50 -16.74
C GLY A 126 8.00 15.54 -15.82
N ILE A 127 7.43 16.05 -14.73
CA ILE A 127 6.54 15.30 -13.84
C ILE A 127 5.17 15.99 -13.73
N LYS A 128 4.10 15.19 -13.71
CA LYS A 128 2.73 15.63 -13.37
C LYS A 128 2.23 14.80 -12.21
N GLN A 129 1.59 15.44 -11.22
CA GLN A 129 1.10 14.74 -10.04
C GLN A 129 -0.36 14.30 -10.24
N LEU A 130 -0.59 12.98 -10.29
CA LEU A 130 -1.94 12.41 -10.25
C LEU A 130 -2.28 12.05 -8.79
N LYS A 131 -3.44 12.45 -8.28
CA LYS A 131 -3.91 12.08 -6.93
C LYS A 131 -5.29 11.45 -7.02
N PHE A 132 -5.36 10.17 -6.71
CA PHE A 132 -6.60 9.41 -6.62
C PHE A 132 -7.13 9.38 -5.18
N SER A 133 -8.43 9.56 -5.03
CA SER A 133 -9.19 9.38 -3.81
C SER A 133 -10.31 8.39 -4.11
N ARG A 134 -10.48 7.40 -3.22
CA ARG A 134 -11.37 6.25 -3.42
C ARG A 134 -12.30 6.14 -2.23
N LEU A 135 -13.53 5.72 -2.48
CA LEU A 135 -14.49 5.44 -1.42
C LEU A 135 -14.05 4.21 -0.61
N PRO A 136 -14.32 4.18 0.71
CA PRO A 136 -14.11 2.99 1.53
C PRO A 136 -15.13 1.88 1.17
N PRO A 137 -14.96 0.66 1.72
CA PRO A 137 -16.02 -0.35 1.70
C PRO A 137 -17.34 0.24 2.25
N PRO A 138 -18.51 -0.05 1.65
CA PRO A 138 -18.77 -1.08 0.63
C PRO A 138 -18.49 -0.66 -0.82
N HIS A 139 -18.27 0.63 -1.11
CA HIS A 139 -18.16 1.17 -2.48
C HIS A 139 -16.85 0.81 -3.21
N GLY A 140 -15.88 0.22 -2.53
CA GLY A 140 -14.66 -0.27 -3.13
C GLY A 140 -13.80 -1.09 -2.17
N VAL A 141 -12.91 -1.93 -2.72
CA VAL A 141 -11.94 -2.71 -1.95
C VAL A 141 -10.77 -1.80 -1.55
N CYS A 142 -10.94 -1.11 -0.43
CA CYS A 142 -9.94 -0.26 0.19
C CYS A 142 -9.66 -0.72 1.63
N SER A 143 -8.41 -0.59 2.06
CA SER A 143 -8.01 -0.86 3.45
C SER A 143 -8.78 0.04 4.42
N ASN A 144 -9.34 -0.55 5.48
CA ASN A 144 -10.06 0.19 6.51
C ASN A 144 -9.11 1.11 7.29
N ARG A 145 -9.18 2.42 6.96
CA ARG A 145 -8.65 3.59 7.70
C ARG A 145 -7.48 3.30 8.66
N GLY A 146 -6.36 2.81 8.12
CA GLY A 146 -5.07 2.81 8.82
C GLY A 146 -4.73 1.60 9.70
N LYS A 147 -5.39 0.45 9.55
CA LYS A 147 -5.00 -0.78 10.28
C LYS A 147 -3.94 -1.66 9.60
N ILE A 148 -3.68 -1.51 8.31
CA ILE A 148 -2.65 -2.31 7.63
C ILE A 148 -1.27 -1.69 7.87
N THR A 149 -0.52 -2.28 8.79
CA THR A 149 0.88 -1.97 9.04
C THR A 149 1.77 -3.01 8.34
N ASP A 150 2.49 -2.59 7.31
CA ASP A 150 3.55 -3.40 6.71
C ASP A 150 4.89 -3.21 7.47
N PHE A 151 5.87 -4.06 7.18
CA PHE A 151 7.23 -4.00 7.73
C PHE A 151 7.86 -2.60 7.60
N TYR A 152 7.68 -1.94 6.45
CA TYR A 152 8.27 -0.62 6.18
C TYR A 152 7.55 0.50 6.94
N ASN A 153 6.27 0.35 7.24
CA ASN A 153 5.54 1.24 8.13
C ASN A 153 6.01 1.07 9.59
N LYS A 154 6.12 -0.18 10.04
CA LYS A 154 6.47 -0.50 11.44
C LYS A 154 7.92 -0.21 11.81
N TYR A 155 8.88 -0.54 10.94
CA TYR A 155 10.32 -0.44 11.25
C TYR A 155 11.00 0.80 10.66
N VAL A 156 10.48 1.36 9.56
CA VAL A 156 11.05 2.55 8.90
C VAL A 156 10.16 3.80 9.10
N GLY A 157 8.93 3.65 9.63
CA GLY A 157 7.99 4.76 9.80
C GLY A 157 7.41 5.27 8.48
N SER A 158 7.50 4.50 7.39
CA SER A 158 7.03 4.92 6.07
C SER A 158 5.51 4.81 5.91
N SER A 159 4.96 5.61 5.00
CA SER A 159 3.54 5.57 4.64
C SER A 159 3.25 4.30 3.82
N TYR A 160 2.18 3.58 4.20
CA TYR A 160 1.68 2.41 3.50
C TYR A 160 1.53 2.66 1.99
N SER A 161 1.95 1.66 1.20
CA SER A 161 1.78 1.62 -0.24
C SER A 161 1.46 0.19 -0.70
N LYS A 162 0.85 0.02 -1.88
CA LYS A 162 0.61 -1.32 -2.43
C LYS A 162 1.91 -2.10 -2.64
N LEU A 163 2.98 -1.42 -3.05
CA LEU A 163 4.28 -2.02 -3.31
C LEU A 163 4.99 -2.42 -2.02
N SER A 164 4.94 -1.60 -0.96
CA SER A 164 5.50 -1.97 0.35
C SER A 164 4.78 -3.17 0.98
N CYS A 165 3.45 -3.25 0.88
CA CYS A 165 2.67 -4.44 1.27
C CYS A 165 3.15 -5.68 0.49
N LEU A 166 3.22 -5.59 -0.85
CA LEU A 166 3.62 -6.71 -1.70
C LEU A 166 5.05 -7.18 -1.39
N LYS A 167 5.99 -6.25 -1.16
CA LYS A 167 7.39 -6.58 -0.82
C LYS A 167 7.51 -7.24 0.55
N ASP A 168 6.75 -6.77 1.54
CA ASP A 168 6.68 -7.40 2.86
C ASP A 168 6.10 -8.83 2.77
N PHE A 169 4.94 -8.99 2.11
CA PHE A 169 4.32 -10.30 1.88
C PHE A 169 5.27 -11.28 1.16
N LEU A 170 5.95 -10.84 0.11
CA LEU A 170 6.97 -11.65 -0.58
C LEU A 170 8.15 -11.98 0.34
N GLY A 171 8.64 -11.02 1.14
CA GLY A 171 9.70 -11.25 2.13
C GLY A 171 9.30 -12.29 3.19
N GLN A 172 8.10 -12.20 3.73
CA GLN A 172 7.55 -13.18 4.67
C GLN A 172 7.38 -14.57 4.04
N LYS A 173 6.91 -14.64 2.79
CA LYS A 173 6.77 -15.91 2.05
C LYS A 173 8.13 -16.54 1.80
N LEU A 174 9.11 -15.77 1.31
CA LEU A 174 10.49 -16.24 1.07
C LEU A 174 11.20 -16.68 2.36
N SER A 175 10.98 -15.98 3.47
CA SER A 175 11.48 -16.38 4.79
C SER A 175 10.96 -17.75 5.22
N LYS A 176 9.67 -18.05 4.93
CA LYS A 176 9.03 -19.33 5.28
C LYS A 176 9.33 -20.46 4.28
N THR A 177 9.61 -20.17 3.02
CA THR A 177 9.93 -21.20 2.00
C THR A 177 11.40 -21.64 1.96
N ASN A 178 12.27 -21.00 2.75
CA ASN A 178 13.71 -21.28 2.87
C ASN A 178 14.60 -20.97 1.64
N SER A 179 15.87 -20.64 1.94
CA SER A 179 17.09 -20.70 1.12
C SER A 179 17.02 -20.75 -0.42
N LEU A 180 17.70 -19.77 -1.05
CA LEU A 180 18.21 -19.75 -2.44
C LEU A 180 17.19 -19.52 -3.57
N TYR A 181 17.27 -18.36 -4.24
CA TYR A 181 17.54 -18.34 -5.69
C TYR A 181 18.04 -16.98 -6.21
N THR A 182 18.99 -16.98 -7.15
CA THR A 182 19.71 -15.79 -7.64
C THR A 182 19.82 -15.79 -9.17
N ASP A 183 19.57 -14.66 -9.87
CA ASP A 183 20.13 -14.28 -11.19
C ASP A 183 19.73 -12.82 -11.56
N ARG A 184 20.56 -11.96 -12.18
CA ARG A 184 21.10 -11.84 -13.57
C ARG A 184 20.02 -11.44 -14.61
N ASP A 185 20.23 -10.53 -15.58
CA ASP A 185 21.37 -9.68 -15.99
C ASP A 185 20.88 -8.47 -16.87
N ILE A 186 21.80 -7.70 -17.50
CA ILE A 186 21.67 -6.79 -18.70
C ILE A 186 21.75 -5.24 -18.47
N ASP A 187 22.89 -4.65 -18.89
CA ASP A 187 23.26 -3.44 -19.71
C ASP A 187 22.15 -2.41 -20.14
N ASP A 188 22.34 -1.10 -20.47
CA ASP A 188 23.53 -0.30 -20.88
C ASP A 188 23.32 1.27 -20.91
N HIS A 189 24.31 2.07 -20.46
CA HIS A 189 24.91 3.36 -20.99
C HIS A 189 24.21 4.77 -21.31
N PHE A 190 24.70 5.84 -20.61
CA PHE A 190 24.76 7.35 -20.72
C PHE A 190 23.53 8.38 -20.85
N THR A 191 23.27 9.25 -19.83
CA THR A 191 22.24 10.38 -19.69
C THR A 191 22.54 11.49 -18.58
N LYS A 192 21.58 12.26 -17.99
CA LYS A 192 21.74 13.27 -16.85
C LYS A 192 20.36 13.81 -16.40
N ILE A 193 20.00 14.10 -15.13
CA ILE A 193 18.61 14.55 -14.81
C ILE A 193 18.44 16.06 -14.53
N GLN A 194 17.41 16.67 -15.12
CA GLN A 194 16.66 17.82 -14.57
C GLN A 194 15.21 17.41 -14.27
N ILE A 195 14.78 17.36 -13.01
CA ILE A 195 13.37 17.04 -12.68
C ILE A 195 12.60 18.34 -12.49
N PHE A 196 11.55 18.55 -13.29
CA PHE A 196 10.70 19.72 -13.22
C PHE A 196 9.23 19.33 -13.35
N TYR A 197 8.33 20.07 -12.71
CA TYR A 197 6.89 19.88 -12.95
C TYR A 197 6.54 20.39 -14.35
N GLU A 198 5.98 19.52 -15.19
CA GLU A 198 5.50 19.88 -16.52
C GLU A 198 4.22 20.73 -16.39
N ASP A 199 3.32 20.33 -15.48
CA ASP A 199 2.16 21.10 -15.04
C ASP A 199 2.11 21.12 -13.49
N LEU A 200 1.78 22.28 -12.90
CA LEU A 200 1.47 22.37 -11.46
C LEU A 200 0.02 21.98 -11.12
N ILE A 201 -0.82 21.77 -12.13
CA ILE A 201 -2.19 21.28 -11.94
C ILE A 201 -2.09 19.78 -11.63
N TYR A 202 -2.25 19.42 -10.36
CA TYR A 202 -2.46 18.02 -9.99
C TYR A 202 -3.89 17.62 -10.36
N THR A 203 -4.08 16.55 -11.12
CA THR A 203 -5.43 16.03 -11.37
C THR A 203 -5.90 15.30 -10.12
N TYR A 204 -6.90 15.85 -9.45
CA TYR A 204 -7.58 15.18 -8.35
C TYR A 204 -8.74 14.35 -8.90
N ILE A 205 -8.62 13.03 -8.85
CA ILE A 205 -9.65 12.10 -9.26
C ILE A 205 -10.29 11.56 -7.99
N ASP A 206 -11.45 12.11 -7.66
CA ASP A 206 -12.24 11.79 -6.47
C ASP A 206 -13.41 10.89 -6.86
N GLN A 207 -13.52 9.73 -6.22
CA GLN A 207 -14.67 8.86 -6.37
C GLN A 207 -15.80 9.36 -5.45
N GLN A 208 -16.93 9.76 -6.02
CA GLN A 208 -18.13 10.15 -5.30
C GLN A 208 -19.20 9.06 -5.43
N GLU A 209 -20.12 9.00 -4.47
CA GLU A 209 -21.24 8.06 -4.51
C GLU A 209 -22.19 8.51 -5.64
N ALA A 210 -22.40 7.64 -6.64
CA ALA A 210 -23.26 7.97 -7.78
C ALA A 210 -24.74 8.15 -7.39
N TYR A 211 -25.12 7.68 -6.20
CA TYR A 211 -26.47 7.73 -5.69
C TYR A 211 -26.46 7.76 -4.16
N GLU A 212 -26.86 8.91 -3.59
CA GLU A 212 -26.89 9.11 -2.13
C GLU A 212 -28.17 8.52 -1.52
N SER A 213 -28.09 8.08 -0.25
CA SER A 213 -29.23 7.50 0.47
C SER A 213 -30.49 8.40 0.51
N MET A 214 -30.32 9.72 0.48
CA MET A 214 -31.44 10.67 0.40
C MET A 214 -32.13 10.65 -0.97
N ASN A 215 -31.37 10.49 -2.05
CA ASN A 215 -31.92 10.39 -3.41
C ASN A 215 -32.73 9.09 -3.56
N LEU A 216 -32.27 7.98 -2.96
CA LEU A 216 -33.02 6.72 -2.90
C LEU A 216 -34.40 6.89 -2.26
N ILE A 217 -34.47 7.58 -1.12
CA ILE A 217 -35.73 7.83 -0.43
C ILE A 217 -36.59 8.81 -1.23
N SER A 218 -35.99 9.80 -1.89
CA SER A 218 -36.71 10.77 -2.71
C SER A 218 -37.35 10.12 -3.95
N ASP A 219 -36.61 9.28 -4.69
CA ASP A 219 -37.13 8.63 -5.89
C ASP A 219 -38.15 7.55 -5.53
N LEU A 220 -37.92 6.78 -4.46
CA LEU A 220 -38.89 5.82 -3.94
C LEU A 220 -40.18 6.52 -3.50
N GLY A 221 -40.07 7.62 -2.76
CA GLY A 221 -41.20 8.46 -2.36
C GLY A 221 -41.93 9.07 -3.56
N GLY A 222 -41.20 9.51 -4.57
CA GLY A 222 -41.76 10.02 -5.83
C GLY A 222 -42.56 8.96 -6.59
N GLN A 223 -42.03 7.75 -6.73
CA GLN A 223 -42.74 6.63 -7.38
C GLN A 223 -43.97 6.20 -6.56
N LEU A 224 -43.86 6.04 -5.24
CA LEU A 224 -45.01 5.66 -4.39
C LEU A 224 -46.10 6.76 -4.38
N GLY A 225 -45.71 8.03 -4.38
CA GLY A 225 -46.63 9.16 -4.51
C GLY A 225 -47.32 9.21 -5.88
N LEU A 226 -46.60 8.93 -6.96
CA LEU A 226 -47.13 8.95 -8.32
C LEU A 226 -48.10 7.80 -8.62
N TRP A 227 -47.74 6.57 -8.25
CA TRP A 227 -48.51 5.37 -8.60
C TRP A 227 -49.61 5.01 -7.59
N LEU A 228 -49.42 5.31 -6.30
CA LEU A 228 -50.33 4.90 -5.22
C LEU A 228 -50.95 6.08 -4.46
N GLY A 229 -50.58 7.33 -4.77
CA GLY A 229 -50.99 8.50 -3.98
C GLY A 229 -50.41 8.54 -2.57
N LEU A 230 -49.41 7.69 -2.27
CA LEU A 230 -48.84 7.52 -0.94
C LEU A 230 -47.93 8.69 -0.59
N SER A 231 -48.28 9.41 0.47
CA SER A 231 -47.51 10.50 1.07
C SER A 231 -47.02 10.14 2.47
N ALA A 232 -46.03 10.89 2.99
CA ALA A 232 -45.57 10.74 4.37
C ALA A 232 -46.70 10.87 5.41
N ILE A 233 -47.73 11.68 5.12
CA ILE A 233 -48.91 11.85 5.97
C ILE A 233 -49.74 10.55 6.00
N THR A 234 -50.04 9.98 4.84
CA THR A 234 -50.79 8.70 4.76
C THR A 234 -50.05 7.53 5.42
N ILE A 235 -48.71 7.54 5.42
CA ILE A 235 -47.90 6.56 6.18
C ILE A 235 -48.06 6.80 7.69
N GLY A 236 -48.03 8.06 8.14
CA GLY A 236 -48.27 8.41 9.55
C GLY A 236 -49.66 7.97 10.04
N GLU A 237 -50.70 8.20 9.24
CA GLU A 237 -52.06 7.74 9.53
C GLU A 237 -52.14 6.22 9.61
N LEU A 238 -51.57 5.50 8.63
CA LEU A 238 -51.52 4.03 8.63
C LEU A 238 -50.81 3.48 9.88
N CYS A 239 -49.66 4.07 10.25
CA CYS A 239 -48.95 3.72 11.48
C CYS A 239 -49.79 3.98 12.74
N SER A 240 -50.51 5.11 12.80
CA SER A 240 -51.41 5.41 13.93
C SER A 240 -52.57 4.41 14.04
N LEU A 241 -53.12 3.98 12.90
CA LEU A 241 -54.21 3.03 12.83
C LEU A 241 -53.74 1.62 13.20
N LEU A 242 -52.58 1.18 12.71
CA LEU A 242 -51.95 -0.08 13.11
C LEU A 242 -51.62 -0.11 14.61
N PHE A 243 -51.15 1.00 15.19
CA PHE A 243 -50.91 1.10 16.63
C PHE A 243 -52.22 1.04 17.44
N SER A 244 -53.27 1.71 16.97
CA SER A 244 -54.60 1.68 17.59
C SER A 244 -55.22 0.28 17.55
N VAL A 245 -55.19 -0.39 16.38
CA VAL A 245 -55.66 -1.77 16.18
C VAL A 245 -54.82 -2.77 17.00
N GLY A 246 -53.49 -2.62 17.02
CA GLY A 246 -52.60 -3.42 17.86
C GLY A 246 -52.88 -3.28 19.36
N ARG A 247 -53.49 -2.16 19.79
CA ARG A 247 -53.90 -1.89 21.16
C ARG A 247 -55.36 -2.26 21.44
N SER A 248 -56.21 -2.34 20.42
CA SER A 248 -57.61 -2.76 20.53
C SER A 248 -57.83 -4.26 20.30
N LEU A 249 -56.85 -4.97 19.75
CA LEU A 249 -56.83 -6.43 19.75
C LEU A 249 -56.78 -6.94 21.20
N PRO A 250 -57.82 -7.65 21.69
CA PRO A 250 -57.75 -8.28 22.99
C PRO A 250 -56.68 -9.39 22.99
N ASN A 251 -56.10 -9.69 24.16
CA ASN A 251 -55.12 -10.77 24.38
C ASN A 251 -55.64 -12.20 24.08
N THR A 252 -56.79 -12.36 23.41
CA THR A 252 -57.43 -13.64 23.09
C THR A 252 -56.77 -14.39 21.94
N TRP A 253 -55.77 -13.82 21.25
CA TRP A 253 -54.91 -14.55 20.31
C TRP A 253 -53.56 -14.99 20.89
N PHE A 254 -53.42 -14.97 22.23
CA PHE A 254 -52.51 -15.85 22.96
C PHE A 254 -53.30 -16.72 23.94
N GLY A 255 -54.21 -17.53 23.40
CA GLY A 255 -54.93 -18.59 24.10
C GLY A 255 -54.04 -19.78 24.49
N GLY A 256 -52.97 -19.52 25.25
CA GLY A 256 -52.11 -20.54 25.85
C GLY A 256 -52.65 -21.01 27.20
N SER A 257 -52.97 -22.29 27.32
CA SER A 257 -53.50 -22.92 28.53
C SER A 257 -52.74 -22.57 29.82
N LYS A 258 -53.47 -22.18 30.87
CA LYS A 258 -52.95 -22.22 32.25
C LYS A 258 -52.96 -23.67 32.76
N THR A 259 -51.87 -24.40 32.52
CA THR A 259 -51.53 -25.60 33.29
C THR A 259 -50.34 -25.32 34.19
N SER A 260 -50.59 -25.24 35.49
CA SER A 260 -49.53 -25.16 36.51
C SER A 260 -48.74 -26.48 36.56
N PRO A 261 -47.41 -26.48 36.40
CA PRO A 261 -46.59 -27.63 36.73
C PRO A 261 -46.28 -27.66 38.23
N VAL A 262 -46.28 -28.86 38.80
CA VAL A 262 -45.98 -29.12 40.21
C VAL A 262 -44.52 -28.77 40.52
N ILE A 263 -44.28 -28.02 41.61
CA ILE A 263 -42.93 -27.72 42.11
C ILE A 263 -42.34 -28.99 42.71
N HIS A 264 -41.39 -29.61 42.01
CA HIS A 264 -40.52 -30.62 42.58
C HIS A 264 -39.13 -30.02 42.79
N SER A 265 -38.72 -29.84 44.04
CA SER A 265 -37.48 -29.15 44.41
C SER A 265 -36.24 -29.95 44.02
N ARG A 266 -35.62 -29.63 42.88
CA ARG A 266 -34.21 -29.90 42.62
C ARG A 266 -33.39 -28.63 42.88
N LYS A 267 -32.38 -28.74 43.74
CA LYS A 267 -31.35 -27.71 43.90
C LYS A 267 -30.57 -27.63 42.59
N ILE A 268 -30.61 -26.49 41.92
CA ILE A 268 -29.69 -26.17 40.81
C ILE A 268 -28.47 -25.50 41.46
N ALA A 269 -27.31 -26.11 41.29
CA ALA A 269 -26.05 -25.56 41.78
C ALA A 269 -25.57 -24.43 40.86
N LEU A 270 -24.79 -23.52 41.42
CA LEU A 270 -24.16 -22.38 40.73
C LEU A 270 -22.96 -22.85 39.88
N THR A 271 -23.22 -23.69 38.87
CA THR A 271 -22.19 -24.26 37.97
C THR A 271 -22.72 -24.44 36.54
N ASP A 272 -23.21 -23.37 35.92
CA ASP A 272 -23.40 -23.27 34.46
C ASP A 272 -23.05 -21.84 34.00
N VAL A 273 -21.81 -21.45 34.28
CA VAL A 273 -21.12 -20.48 33.41
C VAL A 273 -20.98 -21.17 32.06
N MET A 274 -21.43 -20.53 30.97
CA MET A 274 -21.25 -21.06 29.62
C MET A 274 -19.78 -21.48 29.45
N PRO A 275 -19.48 -22.74 29.08
CA PRO A 275 -18.10 -23.12 28.83
C PRO A 275 -17.59 -22.22 27.71
N ILE A 276 -16.48 -21.52 27.98
CA ILE A 276 -15.69 -20.87 26.94
C ILE A 276 -15.43 -21.95 25.90
N SER A 277 -16.06 -21.81 24.73
CA SER A 277 -15.81 -22.69 23.60
C SER A 277 -14.31 -22.77 23.42
N LYS A 278 -13.74 -23.98 23.43
CA LYS A 278 -12.29 -24.16 23.25
C LYS A 278 -11.88 -23.33 22.04
N ILE A 279 -11.01 -22.35 22.29
CA ILE A 279 -10.32 -21.66 21.21
C ILE A 279 -9.41 -22.71 20.61
N GLU A 280 -9.90 -23.40 19.58
CA GLU A 280 -9.02 -24.21 18.75
C GLU A 280 -7.96 -23.28 18.17
N PRO A 281 -6.68 -23.69 18.15
CA PRO A 281 -5.65 -22.87 17.54
C PRO A 281 -6.03 -22.65 16.08
N ALA A 282 -6.16 -21.39 15.67
CA ALA A 282 -6.44 -21.01 14.30
C ALA A 282 -5.48 -21.76 13.36
N SER A 283 -6.01 -22.30 12.26
CA SER A 283 -5.16 -23.03 11.32
C SER A 283 -4.13 -22.06 10.71
N LEU A 284 -3.02 -22.59 10.21
CA LEU A 284 -1.94 -21.74 9.73
C LEU A 284 -2.40 -20.89 8.53
N GLU A 285 -3.39 -21.36 7.77
CA GLU A 285 -4.07 -20.64 6.69
C GLU A 285 -4.91 -19.45 7.20
N ASP A 286 -5.67 -19.59 8.30
CA ASP A 286 -6.58 -18.54 8.82
C ASP A 286 -5.84 -17.29 9.33
N MET A 287 -4.56 -17.42 9.66
CA MET A 287 -3.69 -16.31 10.09
C MET A 287 -3.06 -15.49 8.94
N TYR A 288 -3.27 -15.86 7.67
CA TYR A 288 -2.57 -15.21 6.54
C TYR A 288 -3.36 -14.10 5.82
N ASP A 289 -4.70 -14.06 5.93
CA ASP A 289 -5.52 -13.11 5.19
C ASP A 289 -5.45 -11.66 5.72
N ASP A 290 -4.86 -11.44 6.90
CA ASP A 290 -4.87 -10.12 7.58
C ASP A 290 -3.71 -9.17 7.19
N LEU A 291 -2.71 -9.63 6.42
CA LEU A 291 -1.45 -8.87 6.22
C LEU A 291 -1.26 -8.18 4.86
N CYS A 292 -1.98 -8.60 3.82
CA CYS A 292 -2.24 -7.77 2.64
C CYS A 292 -3.65 -8.13 2.10
N PRO A 293 -4.45 -7.17 1.62
CA PRO A 293 -5.79 -7.48 1.11
C PRO A 293 -5.69 -8.38 -0.13
N GLU A 294 -6.80 -9.04 -0.51
CA GLU A 294 -6.97 -10.04 -1.59
C GLU A 294 -6.39 -9.70 -2.98
N GLN A 295 -5.77 -8.54 -3.18
CA GLN A 295 -4.97 -8.17 -4.35
C GLN A 295 -3.87 -9.21 -4.67
N ALA A 296 -3.35 -9.96 -3.69
CA ALA A 296 -2.38 -11.05 -3.92
C ALA A 296 -2.96 -12.26 -4.67
N LYS A 297 -4.30 -12.39 -4.71
CA LYS A 297 -5.06 -13.45 -5.42
C LYS A 297 -5.03 -13.29 -6.95
N TYR A 298 -4.46 -12.17 -7.45
CA TYR A 298 -4.29 -11.84 -8.88
C TYR A 298 -2.85 -12.02 -9.39
N ILE A 299 -2.00 -12.78 -8.70
CA ILE A 299 -0.79 -13.33 -9.33
C ILE A 299 -1.26 -14.49 -10.22
N PRO A 300 -1.10 -14.45 -11.56
CA PRO A 300 -1.45 -15.58 -12.40
C PRO A 300 -0.63 -16.82 -11.98
N PRO A 301 -1.25 -18.01 -11.88
CA PRO A 301 -0.59 -19.21 -11.37
C PRO A 301 0.65 -19.59 -12.18
N ASP A 302 0.71 -19.18 -13.45
CA ASP A 302 1.78 -19.44 -14.42
C ASP A 302 3.16 -18.89 -14.01
N ILE A 303 3.22 -17.95 -13.06
CA ILE A 303 4.47 -17.42 -12.50
C ILE A 303 5.08 -18.38 -11.45
N ILE A 304 4.28 -19.29 -10.87
CA ILE A 304 4.72 -20.26 -9.86
C ILE A 304 4.84 -21.65 -10.47
N LYS A 305 5.90 -21.87 -11.28
CA LYS A 305 6.31 -23.24 -11.62
C LYS A 305 7.01 -23.86 -10.41
N THR A 306 6.37 -24.82 -9.76
CA THR A 306 6.99 -25.55 -8.66
C THR A 306 8.03 -26.54 -9.21
N LYS A 307 8.98 -26.97 -8.37
CA LYS A 307 10.02 -27.91 -8.81
C LYS A 307 9.43 -29.25 -9.28
N SER A 308 8.27 -29.65 -8.75
CA SER A 308 7.47 -30.80 -9.19
C SER A 308 7.02 -30.70 -10.66
N ASP A 309 6.60 -29.51 -11.10
CA ASP A 309 6.04 -29.32 -12.45
C ASP A 309 7.12 -29.44 -13.54
N LEU A 310 8.38 -29.11 -13.20
CA LEU A 310 9.53 -29.26 -14.09
C LEU A 310 10.03 -30.71 -14.23
N TYR A 311 9.67 -31.61 -13.31
CA TYR A 311 9.98 -33.04 -13.45
C TYR A 311 8.94 -33.79 -14.27
N ASN A 312 7.66 -33.40 -14.22
CA ASN A 312 6.60 -34.06 -14.98
C ASN A 312 6.65 -33.78 -16.49
N ILE A 313 7.26 -32.68 -16.94
CA ILE A 313 7.43 -32.35 -18.38
C ILE A 313 8.55 -33.20 -19.04
N LYS A 314 9.34 -33.97 -18.25
CA LYS A 314 10.34 -34.92 -18.79
C LYS A 314 9.90 -36.39 -18.72
N GLY A 315 8.63 -36.66 -18.40
CA GLY A 315 8.08 -38.01 -18.21
C GLY A 315 7.09 -38.50 -19.28
N SER A 316 6.68 -37.63 -20.20
CA SER A 316 5.80 -37.97 -21.33
C SER A 316 6.36 -37.31 -22.59
N ASP A 317 7.07 -38.11 -23.38
CA ASP A 317 7.09 -38.16 -24.85
C ASP A 317 8.36 -38.91 -25.27
N ILE A 318 8.15 -40.16 -25.70
CA ILE A 318 9.08 -40.99 -26.47
C ILE A 318 8.74 -40.79 -27.94
#